data_AF-A0A6P6EYI7-F1
#
_entry.id   AF-A0A6P6EYI7-F1
#
_cell.length_a   1.000
_cell.length_b   1.000
_cell.length_c   1.000
_cell.angle_alpha   90.00
_cell.angle_beta   90.00
_cell.angle_gamma   90.00
#
_symmetry.space_group_name_H-M   'P 1'
#
loop_
_entity.id
_entity.type
_entity.pdbx_description
1 polymer ?
#
loop_
_entity_poly.entity_id
_entity_poly.type
_entity_poly.pdbx_seq_one_letter_code
_entity_poly.pdbx_strand_id
1 'polypeptide(L)'
;MAQLCGPWRGRALLALLASLLFSGAEATDGDGRIHENTIDRLGTRRSGAESSIPSGSRRQNSDDLSSDIFSYEEYCAAKAVTGPCRAAFTRWYFDAEKNTCDVFTYGGCRGNKNSYRSEEACMQRCLVQQLYPALSLGPKVVVVVGLSLMALIVLLAASVVCLIRVIRKRQEQALRTVWTTGDDKEQLVKNTYVL
;
A
#
# COMPACT_ATOMS: atom_id res chain seq x y z
N MET A 1 14.27 -40.77 -7.95
CA MET A 1 14.04 -39.36 -7.55
C MET A 1 12.57 -38.97 -7.77
N ALA A 2 11.63 -39.61 -7.05
CA ALA A 2 10.19 -39.40 -7.24
C ALA A 2 9.47 -39.43 -5.89
N GLN A 3 9.49 -38.34 -5.12
CA GLN A 3 8.84 -38.31 -3.79
C GLN A 3 8.23 -36.96 -3.35
N LEU A 4 7.92 -36.03 -4.26
CA LEU A 4 7.40 -34.70 -3.86
C LEU A 4 5.95 -34.41 -4.25
N CYS A 5 5.08 -35.43 -4.33
CA CYS A 5 3.64 -35.20 -4.50
C CYS A 5 2.83 -36.14 -3.60
N GLY A 6 2.84 -35.84 -2.29
CA GLY A 6 1.97 -36.47 -1.30
C GLY A 6 1.01 -35.42 -0.71
N PRO A 7 -0.30 -35.72 -0.59
CA PRO A 7 -1.33 -34.76 -0.15
C PRO A 7 -1.22 -34.33 1.33
N TRP A 8 -0.29 -34.89 2.09
CA TRP A 8 -0.12 -34.61 3.52
C TRP A 8 0.87 -33.48 3.82
N ARG A 9 1.75 -33.09 2.88
CA ARG A 9 2.73 -32.00 3.11
C ARG A 9 2.19 -30.60 2.77
N GLY A 10 1.15 -30.51 1.93
CA GLY A 10 0.51 -29.22 1.60
C GLY A 10 -0.23 -28.59 2.79
N ARG A 11 -0.78 -29.41 3.69
CA ARG A 11 -1.49 -28.92 4.89
C ARG A 11 -0.52 -28.34 5.93
N ALA A 12 0.67 -28.93 6.07
CA ALA A 12 1.70 -28.43 6.98
C ALA A 12 2.29 -27.09 6.49
N LEU A 13 2.51 -26.93 5.19
CA LEU A 13 3.01 -25.67 4.62
C LEU A 13 1.97 -24.55 4.70
N LEU A 14 0.68 -24.85 4.45
CA LEU A 14 -0.42 -23.89 4.62
C LEU A 14 -0.62 -23.49 6.09
N ALA A 15 -0.46 -24.42 7.03
CA ALA A 15 -0.51 -24.10 8.45
C ALA A 15 0.64 -23.19 8.90
N LEU A 16 1.88 -23.45 8.43
CA LEU A 16 3.03 -22.59 8.71
C LEU A 16 2.89 -21.18 8.11
N LEU A 17 2.35 -21.08 6.90
CA LEU A 17 2.07 -19.77 6.27
C LEU A 17 0.93 -19.02 6.99
N ALA A 18 -0.09 -19.72 7.49
CA ALA A 18 -1.15 -19.12 8.29
C ALA A 18 -0.63 -18.61 9.66
N SER A 19 0.28 -19.34 10.31
CA SER A 19 0.91 -18.90 11.56
C SER A 19 1.80 -17.66 11.37
N LEU A 20 2.52 -17.55 10.25
CA LEU A 20 3.34 -16.37 9.94
C LEU A 20 2.52 -15.12 9.61
N LEU A 21 1.30 -15.27 9.11
CA LEU A 21 0.40 -14.15 8.81
C LEU A 21 -0.38 -13.64 10.04
N PHE A 22 -0.55 -14.46 11.09
CA PHE A 22 -1.34 -14.10 12.28
C PHE A 22 -0.52 -13.51 13.43
N SER A 23 0.81 -13.67 13.46
CA SER A 23 1.67 -13.10 14.51
C SER A 23 2.11 -11.64 14.26
N GLY A 24 1.47 -10.94 13.33
CA GLY A 24 1.82 -9.55 12.93
C GLY A 24 0.87 -8.46 13.44
N ALA A 25 0.13 -8.69 14.54
CA ALA A 25 -0.75 -7.68 15.12
C ALA A 25 -0.75 -7.76 16.65
N GLU A 26 0.26 -7.15 17.27
CA GLU A 26 0.21 -6.73 18.66
C GLU A 26 0.37 -5.20 18.68
N ALA A 27 -0.75 -4.51 18.42
CA ALA A 27 -0.92 -3.12 18.80
C ALA A 27 -1.66 -3.14 20.14
N THR A 28 -0.93 -2.87 21.22
CA THR A 28 -1.48 -2.59 22.53
C THR A 28 -2.26 -1.28 22.46
N ASP A 29 -3.58 -1.35 22.37
CA ASP A 29 -4.47 -0.21 22.58
C ASP A 29 -4.93 -0.21 24.03
N GLY A 30 -4.32 0.68 24.81
CA GLY A 30 -4.73 0.99 26.16
C GLY A 30 -4.58 2.49 26.33
N ASP A 31 -5.67 3.22 26.22
CA ASP A 31 -6.20 4.04 27.32
C ASP A 31 -7.33 4.94 26.82
N GLY A 32 -8.32 5.17 27.67
CA GLY A 32 -9.44 6.02 27.36
C GLY A 32 -10.19 6.45 28.60
N ARG A 33 -9.64 7.41 29.36
CA ARG A 33 -10.50 8.38 30.04
C ARG A 33 -9.79 9.69 30.43
N ILE A 34 -10.12 10.73 29.66
CA ILE A 34 -10.48 12.10 30.07
C ILE A 34 -9.54 12.78 31.08
N HIS A 35 -8.79 13.78 30.60
CA HIS A 35 -8.43 14.91 31.45
C HIS A 35 -8.80 16.24 30.79
N GLU A 36 -9.57 16.99 31.54
CA GLU A 36 -10.22 18.26 31.28
C GLU A 36 -9.18 19.41 31.24
N ASN A 37 -9.26 20.29 30.23
CA ASN A 37 -8.39 21.45 30.11
C ASN A 37 -8.96 22.63 30.91
N THR A 38 -8.36 22.90 32.06
CA THR A 38 -8.55 24.13 32.83
C THR A 38 -7.44 25.13 32.51
N ILE A 39 -7.89 26.32 32.10
CA ILE A 39 -7.15 27.58 31.93
C ILE A 39 -6.50 27.99 33.27
N ASP A 40 -5.22 28.36 33.29
CA ASP A 40 -4.78 29.67 33.85
C ASP A 40 -3.25 29.95 33.78
N ARG A 41 -2.96 31.11 33.18
CA ARG A 41 -2.06 32.22 33.58
C ARG A 41 -0.53 32.08 33.83
N LEU A 42 0.17 32.88 32.99
CA LEU A 42 1.12 33.98 33.30
C LEU A 42 2.59 33.65 33.64
N GLY A 43 3.53 34.23 32.86
CA GLY A 43 4.98 34.17 33.15
C GLY A 43 5.93 34.89 32.17
N THR A 44 5.80 36.22 32.07
CA THR A 44 6.84 37.29 31.92
C THR A 44 8.34 36.99 31.65
N ARG A 45 8.95 37.85 30.77
CA ARG A 45 10.38 38.31 30.60
C ARG A 45 11.37 37.39 29.84
N ARG A 46 12.40 37.85 29.09
CA ARG A 46 12.91 39.15 28.56
C ARG A 46 14.06 38.82 27.55
N SER A 47 14.16 39.62 26.48
CA SER A 47 15.29 40.04 25.61
C SER A 47 16.64 39.29 25.55
N GLY A 48 17.19 39.11 24.32
CA GLY A 48 18.63 38.95 24.04
C GLY A 48 18.94 38.35 22.65
N ALA A 49 19.88 38.93 21.92
CA ALA A 49 20.14 38.74 20.48
C ALA A 49 21.36 37.83 20.14
N GLU A 50 21.44 37.51 18.84
CA GLU A 50 22.61 37.18 17.99
C GLU A 50 23.25 35.76 17.93
N SER A 51 23.05 35.15 16.74
CA SER A 51 24.04 34.60 15.79
C SER A 51 25.27 33.83 16.31
N SER A 52 25.36 32.54 15.97
CA SER A 52 26.57 31.82 15.47
C SER A 52 26.28 30.33 15.16
N ILE A 53 26.73 29.86 14.00
CA ILE A 53 26.82 28.44 13.53
C ILE A 53 28.32 28.21 13.18
N PRO A 54 28.91 26.98 13.10
CA PRO A 54 28.51 25.63 13.53
C PRO A 54 29.58 24.86 14.36
N SER A 55 29.19 23.76 15.03
CA SER A 55 29.64 22.37 14.73
C SER A 55 29.63 21.42 15.96
N GLY A 56 28.80 20.39 15.88
CA GLY A 56 29.13 19.01 16.29
C GLY A 56 29.04 18.59 17.76
N SER A 57 27.89 18.02 18.16
CA SER A 57 27.91 16.76 18.94
C SER A 57 26.61 15.98 18.76
N ARG A 58 26.77 14.68 18.52
CA ARG A 58 25.76 13.69 18.15
C ARG A 58 24.91 13.31 19.37
N ARG A 59 23.59 13.54 19.28
CA ARG A 59 22.57 12.80 20.05
C ARG A 59 21.68 12.10 19.04
N GLN A 60 21.86 10.80 18.91
CA GLN A 60 20.88 9.91 18.29
C GLN A 60 19.74 9.75 19.29
N ASN A 61 18.63 10.40 19.03
CA ASN A 61 17.33 9.95 19.51
C ASN A 61 16.51 9.54 18.29
N SER A 62 16.05 8.30 18.36
CA SER A 62 15.17 7.63 17.41
C SER A 62 13.83 8.38 17.29
N ASP A 63 13.17 8.19 16.16
CA ASP A 63 11.80 8.62 15.83
C ASP A 63 11.61 10.07 15.36
N ASP A 64 12.05 10.35 14.12
CA ASP A 64 11.43 11.39 13.29
C ASP A 64 11.55 11.03 11.80
N LEU A 65 10.80 10.00 11.41
CA LEU A 65 10.37 9.82 10.02
C LEU A 65 9.22 10.80 9.73
N SER A 66 9.49 12.10 9.88
CA SER A 66 8.66 13.18 9.37
C SER A 66 9.14 13.54 7.96
N SER A 67 9.11 12.57 7.05
CA SER A 67 9.24 12.84 5.62
C SER A 67 7.88 13.32 5.10
N ASP A 68 7.81 14.61 4.81
CA ASP A 68 6.85 15.25 3.91
C ASP A 68 5.35 15.19 4.30
N ILE A 69 5.02 15.69 5.50
CA ILE A 69 3.65 16.17 5.74
C ILE A 69 3.49 17.48 4.98
N PHE A 70 2.91 17.40 3.79
CA PHE A 70 2.39 18.57 3.12
C PHE A 70 1.38 19.26 4.03
N SER A 71 1.70 20.48 4.50
CA SER A 71 0.82 21.27 5.35
C SER A 71 -0.36 21.83 4.54
N TYR A 72 -1.42 21.04 4.39
CA TYR A 72 -2.63 21.45 3.68
C TYR A 72 -3.19 22.79 4.21
N GLU A 73 -3.08 23.01 5.53
CA GLU A 73 -3.51 24.25 6.17
C GLU A 73 -2.82 25.49 5.60
N GLU A 74 -1.51 25.41 5.34
CA GLU A 74 -0.73 26.56 4.88
C GLU A 74 -0.90 26.83 3.38
N TYR A 75 -1.06 25.77 2.59
CA TYR A 75 -1.08 25.85 1.13
C TYR A 75 -2.48 25.92 0.53
N CYS A 76 -3.52 25.47 1.26
CA CYS A 76 -4.85 25.29 0.70
C CYS A 76 -5.95 25.87 1.60
N ALA A 77 -5.89 25.70 2.92
CA ALA A 77 -6.93 26.22 3.82
C ALA A 77 -6.75 27.72 4.16
N ALA A 78 -5.52 28.22 4.13
CA ALA A 78 -5.22 29.62 4.44
C ALA A 78 -5.90 30.58 3.46
N LYS A 79 -6.51 31.67 3.95
CA LYS A 79 -7.15 32.70 3.11
C LYS A 79 -6.15 33.41 2.19
N ALA A 80 -6.59 33.95 1.05
CA ALA A 80 -5.74 34.70 0.14
C ALA A 80 -5.12 35.95 0.79
N VAL A 81 -3.83 36.21 0.56
CA VAL A 81 -3.11 37.38 1.12
C VAL A 81 -2.47 38.22 0.03
N THR A 82 -2.99 39.43 -0.18
CA THR A 82 -2.38 40.42 -1.11
C THR A 82 -1.00 40.86 -0.66
N GLY A 83 -0.77 41.02 0.64
CA GLY A 83 0.48 41.55 1.20
C GLY A 83 0.61 43.07 1.06
N PRO A 84 1.67 43.68 1.60
CA PRO A 84 1.80 45.14 1.72
C PRO A 84 2.35 45.83 0.46
N CYS A 85 2.94 45.09 -0.47
CA CYS A 85 3.42 45.65 -1.74
C CYS A 85 2.26 46.03 -2.67
N ARG A 86 2.50 46.95 -3.61
CA ARG A 86 1.45 47.58 -4.44
C ARG A 86 1.50 47.18 -5.93
N ALA A 87 2.20 46.09 -6.27
CA ALA A 87 2.10 45.54 -7.62
C ALA A 87 0.76 44.79 -7.79
N ALA A 88 0.31 44.59 -9.02
CA ALA A 88 -0.92 43.87 -9.31
C ALA A 88 -0.60 42.57 -10.07
N PHE A 89 -0.32 41.50 -9.34
CA PHE A 89 -0.12 40.18 -9.93
C PHE A 89 -1.39 39.33 -9.79
N THR A 90 -1.97 38.92 -10.91
CA THR A 90 -3.05 37.92 -10.93
C THR A 90 -2.51 36.58 -10.43
N ARG A 91 -3.13 36.04 -9.39
CA ARG A 91 -2.81 34.73 -8.80
C ARG A 91 -4.07 33.97 -8.49
N TRP A 92 -3.92 32.68 -8.26
CA TRP A 92 -5.00 31.77 -7.88
C TRP A 92 -4.82 31.35 -6.43
N TYR A 93 -5.90 31.26 -5.68
CA TYR A 93 -5.91 30.69 -4.33
C TYR A 93 -7.04 29.67 -4.23
N PHE A 94 -6.86 28.68 -3.36
CA PHE A 94 -7.88 27.67 -3.09
C PHE A 94 -8.86 28.20 -2.05
N ASP A 95 -10.14 28.19 -2.38
CA ASP A 95 -11.25 28.46 -1.47
C ASP A 95 -11.77 27.14 -0.90
N ALA A 96 -11.33 26.78 0.30
CA ALA A 96 -11.70 25.54 0.97
C ALA A 96 -13.20 25.42 1.28
N GLU A 97 -13.94 26.53 1.33
CA GLU A 97 -15.39 26.50 1.57
C GLU A 97 -16.15 26.07 0.31
N LYS A 98 -15.66 26.48 -0.86
CA LYS A 98 -16.26 26.16 -2.16
C LYS A 98 -15.62 24.95 -2.85
N ASN A 99 -14.44 24.55 -2.38
CA ASN A 99 -13.56 23.59 -3.07
C ASN A 99 -13.21 24.03 -4.51
N THR A 100 -13.01 25.33 -4.73
CA THR A 100 -12.63 25.90 -6.04
C THR A 100 -11.36 26.73 -5.93
N CYS A 101 -10.68 26.97 -7.04
CA CYS A 101 -9.56 27.91 -7.11
C CYS A 101 -10.07 29.19 -7.75
N ASP A 102 -10.02 30.27 -6.99
CA ASP A 102 -10.51 31.58 -7.40
C ASP A 102 -9.32 32.53 -7.61
N VAL A 103 -9.53 33.56 -8.44
CA VAL A 103 -8.51 34.56 -8.76
C VAL A 103 -8.45 35.64 -7.69
N PHE A 104 -7.24 36.08 -7.33
CA PHE A 104 -7.01 37.23 -6.48
C PHE A 104 -5.81 38.08 -6.95
N THR A 105 -5.71 39.31 -6.45
CA THR A 105 -4.58 40.21 -6.72
C THR A 105 -3.53 40.08 -5.62
N TYR A 106 -2.32 39.68 -6.01
CA TYR A 106 -1.14 39.64 -5.15
C TYR A 106 -0.26 40.88 -5.33
N GLY A 107 0.08 41.50 -4.20
CA GLY A 107 0.85 42.74 -4.09
C GLY A 107 2.32 42.61 -4.48
N GLY A 108 2.85 41.38 -4.56
CA GLY A 108 4.23 41.09 -4.95
C GLY A 108 5.17 40.74 -3.80
N CYS A 109 4.78 40.94 -2.54
CA CYS A 109 5.60 40.53 -1.39
C CYS A 109 4.75 40.10 -0.18
N ARG A 110 5.34 39.26 0.68
CA ARG A 110 4.77 38.79 1.97
C ARG A 110 3.35 38.20 1.84
N GLY A 111 3.08 37.48 0.76
CA GLY A 111 1.91 36.60 0.66
C GLY A 111 2.12 35.31 1.46
N ASN A 112 1.08 34.49 1.54
CA ASN A 112 1.16 33.13 2.08
C ASN A 112 1.34 32.09 0.97
N LYS A 113 1.32 30.80 1.32
CA LYS A 113 1.56 29.70 0.38
C LYS A 113 0.34 29.30 -0.45
N ASN A 114 -0.87 29.71 -0.04
CA ASN A 114 -2.07 29.60 -0.87
C ASN A 114 -2.09 30.69 -1.96
N SER A 115 -1.09 30.65 -2.84
CA SER A 115 -0.92 31.58 -3.96
C SER A 115 -0.21 30.88 -5.12
N TYR A 116 -0.96 30.62 -6.19
CA TYR A 116 -0.52 29.87 -7.35
C TYR A 116 -0.53 30.75 -8.60
N ARG A 117 0.30 30.39 -9.59
CA ARG A 117 0.41 31.12 -10.86
C ARG A 117 -0.68 30.76 -11.86
N SER A 118 -1.26 29.57 -11.74
CA SER A 118 -2.32 29.08 -12.62
C SER A 118 -3.37 28.32 -11.83
N GLU A 119 -4.56 28.18 -12.41
CA GLU A 119 -5.68 27.43 -11.82
C GLU A 119 -5.32 25.96 -11.66
N GLU A 120 -4.66 25.37 -12.68
CA GLU A 120 -4.30 23.95 -12.70
C GLU A 120 -3.32 23.62 -11.57
N ALA A 121 -2.32 24.49 -11.32
CA ALA A 121 -1.37 24.30 -10.23
C ALA A 121 -2.06 24.36 -8.86
N CYS A 122 -3.05 25.23 -8.70
CA CYS A 122 -3.86 25.35 -7.48
C CYS A 122 -4.72 24.09 -7.27
N MET A 123 -5.45 23.67 -8.31
CA MET A 123 -6.29 22.46 -8.30
C MET A 123 -5.48 21.20 -8.01
N GLN A 124 -4.35 21.02 -8.71
CA GLN A 124 -3.44 19.88 -8.51
C GLN A 124 -2.86 19.83 -7.11
N ARG A 125 -2.67 20.98 -6.45
CA ARG A 125 -2.11 21.00 -5.11
C ARG A 125 -3.14 20.72 -4.04
N CYS A 126 -4.35 21.25 -4.20
CA CYS A 126 -5.35 21.28 -3.14
C CYS A 126 -6.50 20.28 -3.29
N LEU A 127 -7.04 20.08 -4.50
CA LEU A 127 -8.13 19.11 -4.71
C LEU A 127 -7.64 17.68 -4.76
N VAL A 128 -6.53 17.49 -5.47
CA VAL A 128 -5.98 16.17 -5.75
C VAL A 128 -5.55 15.54 -4.40
N GLN A 129 -4.94 16.30 -3.49
CA GLN A 129 -4.64 15.84 -2.13
C GLN A 129 -5.86 15.49 -1.26
N GLN A 130 -7.02 16.13 -1.48
CA GLN A 130 -8.27 15.91 -0.73
C GLN A 130 -9.12 14.75 -1.28
N LEU A 131 -8.95 14.39 -2.56
CA LEU A 131 -9.62 13.23 -3.16
C LEU A 131 -8.84 11.91 -3.02
N TYR A 132 -7.59 11.95 -2.55
CA TYR A 132 -6.81 10.75 -2.21
C TYR A 132 -6.13 10.73 -0.83
N PRO A 133 -6.62 11.37 0.25
CA PRO A 133 -5.98 11.26 1.55
C PRO A 133 -5.99 9.81 2.09
N ALA A 134 -6.60 8.85 1.38
CA ALA A 134 -6.56 7.42 1.65
C ALA A 134 -5.96 6.53 0.54
N LEU A 135 -5.44 7.10 -0.56
CA LEU A 135 -4.81 6.33 -1.64
C LEU A 135 -3.32 6.64 -1.82
N SER A 136 -2.69 7.18 -0.78
CA SER A 136 -1.34 6.75 -0.38
C SER A 136 -1.41 5.32 0.16
N LEU A 137 -1.95 4.42 -0.67
CA LEU A 137 -1.71 3.00 -0.56
C LEU A 137 -0.21 2.89 -0.84
N GLY A 138 0.59 3.10 0.21
CA GLY A 138 2.00 3.42 0.05
C GLY A 138 2.70 2.39 -0.83
N PRO A 139 3.89 2.67 -1.37
CA PRO A 139 4.59 1.74 -2.26
C PRO A 139 4.62 0.30 -1.70
N LYS A 140 4.64 0.14 -0.37
CA LYS A 140 4.47 -1.13 0.35
C LYS A 140 3.20 -1.90 -0.03
N VAL A 141 2.04 -1.26 -0.11
CA VAL A 141 0.78 -1.95 -0.39
C VAL A 141 0.62 -2.27 -1.86
N VAL A 142 1.06 -1.40 -2.78
CA VAL A 142 1.11 -1.74 -4.22
C VAL A 142 2.01 -2.95 -4.44
N VAL A 143 3.13 -3.03 -3.72
CA VAL A 143 4.01 -4.21 -3.73
C VAL A 143 3.32 -5.43 -3.14
N VAL A 144 2.59 -5.31 -2.01
CA VAL A 144 1.84 -6.45 -1.41
C VAL A 144 0.72 -6.94 -2.32
N VAL A 145 -0.06 -6.05 -2.93
CA VAL A 145 -1.11 -6.40 -3.89
C VAL A 145 -0.48 -7.04 -5.14
N GLY A 146 0.63 -6.50 -5.64
CA GLY A 146 1.37 -7.09 -6.74
C GLY A 146 1.88 -8.50 -6.40
N LEU A 147 2.54 -8.67 -5.26
CA LEU A 147 3.07 -9.97 -4.82
C LEU A 147 1.96 -11.00 -4.59
N SER A 148 0.84 -10.60 -4.01
CA SER A 148 -0.30 -11.51 -3.79
C SER A 148 -0.97 -11.94 -5.10
N LEU A 149 -1.15 -11.03 -6.05
CA LEU A 149 -1.64 -11.36 -7.39
C LEU A 149 -0.67 -12.29 -8.13
N MET A 150 0.63 -11.99 -8.10
CA MET A 150 1.64 -12.83 -8.73
C MET A 150 1.69 -14.23 -8.11
N ALA A 151 1.61 -14.35 -6.78
CA ALA A 151 1.55 -15.64 -6.09
C ALA A 151 0.30 -16.44 -6.48
N LEU A 152 -0.87 -15.80 -6.57
CA LEU A 152 -2.11 -16.45 -6.97
C LEU A 152 -2.01 -17.02 -8.40
N ILE A 153 -1.45 -16.26 -9.34
CA ILE A 153 -1.24 -16.71 -10.72
C ILE A 153 -0.32 -17.94 -10.76
N VAL A 154 0.79 -17.93 -10.00
CA VAL A 154 1.74 -19.06 -9.93
C VAL A 154 1.07 -20.30 -9.33
N LEU A 155 0.27 -20.15 -8.27
CA LEU A 155 -0.47 -21.24 -7.65
C LEU A 155 -1.51 -21.85 -8.59
N LEU A 156 -2.25 -21.02 -9.31
CA LEU A 156 -3.22 -21.47 -10.31
C LEU A 156 -2.51 -22.22 -11.44
N ALA A 157 -1.41 -21.69 -11.98
CA ALA A 157 -0.63 -22.35 -13.02
C ALA A 157 -0.08 -23.71 -12.56
N ALA A 158 0.48 -23.80 -11.35
CA ALA A 158 0.97 -25.06 -10.78
C ALA A 158 -0.16 -26.08 -10.58
N SER A 159 -1.33 -25.63 -10.13
CA SER A 159 -2.51 -26.49 -9.95
C SER A 159 -2.99 -27.06 -11.29
N VAL A 160 -3.05 -26.24 -12.35
CA VAL A 160 -3.45 -26.67 -13.69
C VAL A 160 -2.44 -27.68 -14.26
N VAL A 161 -1.13 -27.43 -14.12
CA VAL A 161 -0.09 -28.38 -14.56
C VAL A 161 -0.20 -29.71 -13.81
N CYS A 162 -0.48 -29.66 -12.50
CA CYS A 162 -0.69 -30.85 -11.69
C CYS A 162 -1.91 -31.64 -12.17
N LEU A 163 -3.04 -30.96 -12.42
CA LEU A 163 -4.26 -31.58 -12.95
C LEU A 163 -4.00 -32.24 -14.31
N ILE A 164 -3.32 -31.56 -15.24
CA ILE A 164 -2.95 -32.12 -16.54
C ILE A 164 -2.09 -33.37 -16.38
N ARG A 165 -1.11 -33.37 -15.46
CA ARG A 165 -0.27 -34.55 -15.21
C ARG A 165 -1.04 -35.69 -14.55
N VAL A 166 -1.95 -35.40 -13.62
CA VAL A 166 -2.81 -36.41 -12.98
C VAL A 166 -3.76 -37.02 -14.01
N ILE A 167 -4.38 -36.21 -14.86
CA ILE A 167 -5.26 -36.70 -15.94
C ILE A 167 -4.46 -37.57 -16.91
N ARG A 168 -3.27 -37.13 -17.34
CA ARG A 168 -2.41 -37.93 -18.25
C ARG A 168 -1.99 -39.26 -17.62
N LYS A 169 -1.60 -39.25 -16.34
CA LYS A 169 -1.25 -40.47 -15.60
C LYS A 169 -2.45 -41.40 -15.45
N ARG A 170 -3.64 -40.86 -15.19
CA ARG A 170 -4.89 -41.65 -15.15
C ARG A 170 -5.22 -42.26 -16.51
N GLN A 171 -5.02 -41.52 -17.61
CA GLN A 171 -5.19 -42.04 -18.98
C GLN A 171 -4.22 -43.19 -19.27
N GLU A 172 -2.94 -43.04 -18.91
CA GLU A 172 -1.95 -44.13 -19.03
C GLU A 172 -2.34 -45.37 -18.22
N GLN A 173 -2.85 -45.17 -17.00
CA GLN A 173 -3.33 -46.27 -16.15
C GLN A 173 -4.58 -46.93 -16.72
N ALA A 174 -5.56 -46.15 -17.19
CA ALA A 174 -6.78 -46.66 -17.81
C ALA A 174 -6.48 -47.46 -19.09
N LEU A 175 -5.58 -46.96 -19.94
CA LEU A 175 -5.14 -47.66 -21.15
C LEU A 175 -4.48 -49.01 -20.84
N ARG A 176 -3.63 -49.06 -19.80
CA ARG A 176 -3.03 -50.32 -19.34
C ARG A 176 -4.08 -51.30 -18.84
N THR A 177 -5.05 -50.86 -18.03
CA THR A 177 -6.11 -51.76 -17.54
C THR A 177 -7.01 -52.30 -18.67
N VAL A 178 -7.21 -51.53 -19.75
CA VAL A 178 -7.98 -51.97 -20.91
C VAL A 178 -7.22 -53.03 -21.70
N TRP A 179 -5.92 -52.82 -21.98
CA TRP A 179 -5.09 -53.81 -22.67
C TRP A 179 -4.95 -55.11 -21.86
N THR A 180 -4.70 -55.04 -20.54
CA THR A 180 -4.61 -56.24 -19.71
C THR A 180 -5.90 -57.06 -19.76
N THR A 181 -7.06 -56.41 -19.68
CA THR A 181 -8.37 -57.10 -19.74
C THR A 181 -8.67 -57.71 -21.11
N GLY A 182 -8.12 -57.13 -22.19
CA GLY A 182 -8.27 -57.62 -23.57
C GLY A 182 -7.35 -58.81 -23.87
N ASP A 183 -6.08 -58.71 -23.48
CA ASP A 183 -5.07 -59.75 -23.69
C ASP A 183 -5.39 -61.05 -22.95
N ASP A 184 -5.91 -60.95 -21.72
CA ASP A 184 -6.30 -62.12 -20.91
C ASP A 184 -7.40 -62.95 -21.62
N LYS A 185 -8.33 -62.29 -22.31
CA LYS A 185 -9.42 -62.97 -23.03
C LYS A 185 -8.95 -63.62 -24.33
N GLU A 186 -8.03 -63.01 -25.05
CA GLU A 186 -7.50 -63.57 -26.30
C GLU A 186 -6.63 -64.83 -26.06
N GLN A 187 -5.89 -64.89 -24.95
CA GLN A 187 -5.09 -66.07 -24.62
C GLN A 187 -5.94 -67.31 -24.29
N LEU A 188 -7.05 -67.13 -23.56
CA LEU A 188 -8.00 -68.21 -23.26
C LEU A 188 -8.66 -68.77 -24.53
N VAL A 189 -8.95 -67.90 -25.49
CA VAL A 189 -9.54 -68.29 -26.77
C VAL A 189 -8.53 -69.09 -27.61
N LYS A 190 -7.26 -68.67 -27.69
CA LYS A 190 -6.23 -69.37 -28.48
C LYS A 190 -5.92 -70.79 -27.98
N ASN A 191 -5.95 -71.04 -26.67
CA ASN A 191 -5.71 -72.39 -26.13
C ASN A 191 -6.88 -73.36 -26.38
N THR A 192 -8.09 -72.86 -26.64
CA THR A 192 -9.27 -73.72 -26.84
C THR A 192 -9.32 -74.33 -28.24
N TYR A 193 -8.61 -73.77 -29.22
CA TYR A 193 -8.54 -74.29 -30.60
C TYR A 193 -7.34 -75.22 -30.87
N VAL A 194 -6.57 -75.58 -29.84
CA VAL A 194 -5.36 -76.43 -29.94
C VAL A 194 -5.58 -77.83 -29.31
N LEU A 195 -6.83 -78.17 -28.95
CA LEU A 195 -7.27 -79.52 -28.56
C LEU A 195 -8.16 -80.11 -29.65
#